data_AF-Q5C2I0-F1
#
_entry.id   AF-Q5C2I0-F1
#
_cell.length_a   1.000
_cell.length_b   1.000
_cell.length_c   1.000
_cell.angle_alpha   90.00
_cell.angle_beta   90.00
_cell.angle_gamma   90.00
#
_symmetry.space_group_name_H-M   'P 1'
#
loop_
_entity.id
_entity.type
_entity.pdbx_description
1 polymer ?
#
loop_
_entity_poly.entity_id
_entity_poly.type
_entity_poly.pdbx_seq_one_letter_code
_entity_poly.pdbx_strand_id
1 'polypeptide(L)'
;AVILTNQITTKFDAKHLNAAQFDCVFEEDEEQIRKDRNSCLVPALGDSWGHICSVRVFLTRLTTSCRQVQLLKHPGRPCGVGYYQITTGGIRDLIQCSKSNK
;
A
#
# COMPACT_ATOMS: atom_id res chain seq x y z
N ALA A 1 -14.77 -19.70 -2.93
CA ALA A 1 -13.59 -18.92 -3.37
C ALA A 1 -12.48 -19.11 -2.35
N VAL A 2 -11.22 -19.20 -2.78
CA VAL A 2 -10.06 -19.30 -1.88
C VAL A 2 -9.41 -17.92 -1.78
N ILE A 3 -9.13 -17.47 -0.56
CA ILE A 3 -8.48 -16.18 -0.30
C ILE A 3 -7.12 -16.46 0.34
N LEU A 4 -6.08 -15.87 -0.22
CA LEU A 4 -4.72 -15.89 0.33
C LEU A 4 -4.33 -14.48 0.74
N THR A 5 -3.81 -14.35 1.96
CA THR A 5 -3.18 -13.12 2.43
C THR A 5 -1.67 -13.27 2.37
N ASN A 6 -1.01 -12.37 1.65
CA ASN A 6 0.45 -12.27 1.65
C ASN A 6 0.84 -10.92 2.25
N GLN A 7 1.69 -10.93 3.27
CA GLN A 7 2.17 -9.71 3.90
C GLN A 7 3.22 -9.03 3.01
N ILE A 8 3.19 -7.71 2.96
CA ILE A 8 4.23 -6.90 2.31
C ILE A 8 5.24 -6.50 3.38
N THR A 9 6.52 -6.74 3.13
CA THR A 9 7.63 -6.35 3.98
C THR A 9 8.51 -5.33 3.28
N THR A 10 9.34 -4.60 4.02
CA THR A 10 10.31 -3.67 3.45
C THR A 10 11.68 -4.33 3.45
N LYS A 11 12.33 -4.39 2.29
CA LYS A 11 13.73 -4.76 2.16
C LYS A 11 14.58 -3.50 2.20
N PHE A 12 15.60 -3.49 3.06
CA PHE A 12 16.60 -2.43 3.13
C PHE A 12 17.89 -2.88 2.45
N ASP A 13 18.45 -2.03 1.59
CA ASP A 13 19.77 -2.24 0.99
C ASP A 13 20.83 -1.59 1.86
N ALA A 14 21.59 -2.43 2.59
CA ALA A 14 22.60 -1.98 3.52
C ALA A 14 23.91 -1.53 2.87
N LYS A 15 24.06 -1.65 1.54
CA LYS A 15 25.32 -1.39 0.84
C LYS A 15 25.77 0.07 0.84
N HIS A 16 24.89 1.01 1.21
CA HIS A 16 25.17 2.46 1.30
C HIS A 16 24.96 3.06 2.69
N LEU A 17 24.80 2.24 3.74
CA LEU A 17 24.62 2.73 5.11
C LEU A 17 25.97 3.04 5.74
N ASN A 18 26.45 4.29 5.60
CA ASN A 18 27.51 4.80 6.46
C ASN A 18 26.94 4.95 7.88
N ALA A 19 27.67 4.47 8.89
CA ALA A 19 27.23 4.40 10.30
C ALA A 19 26.81 5.74 10.95
N ALA A 20 27.03 6.88 10.27
CA ALA A 20 26.61 8.20 10.71
C ALA A 20 25.14 8.55 10.40
N GLN A 21 24.43 7.73 9.61
CA GLN A 21 23.04 8.00 9.19
C GLN A 21 22.03 7.24 10.07
N PHE A 22 22.21 7.30 11.38
CA PHE A 22 21.21 6.83 12.37
C PHE A 22 20.53 7.97 13.13
N ASP A 23 20.98 9.22 12.93
CA ASP A 23 20.31 10.40 13.49
C ASP A 23 19.24 10.91 12.53
N CYS A 24 18.03 10.40 12.71
CA CYS A 24 16.81 10.98 12.19
C CYS A 24 16.50 12.30 12.92
N VAL A 25 17.16 13.38 12.51
CA VAL A 25 16.74 14.75 12.84
C VAL A 25 15.72 15.18 11.79
N PHE A 26 14.49 15.40 12.22
CA PHE A 26 13.46 16.06 11.41
C PHE A 26 13.71 17.56 11.46
N GLU A 27 14.51 18.07 10.53
CA GLU A 27 14.48 19.50 10.23
C GLU A 27 13.40 19.72 9.17
N GLU A 28 12.38 20.47 9.57
CA GLU A 28 11.31 20.97 8.72
C GLU A 28 11.90 21.93 7.70
N ASP A 29 12.03 21.51 6.43
CA ASP A 29 12.17 22.43 5.29
C ASP A 29 11.85 21.71 3.96
N GLU A 30 11.44 22.51 2.99
CA GLU A 30 10.50 22.23 1.92
C GLU A 30 10.83 21.06 0.95
N GLU A 31 9.79 20.31 0.64
CA GLU A 31 9.42 19.78 -0.69
C GLU A 31 10.54 19.17 -1.57
N GLN A 32 11.32 18.24 -1.01
CA GLN A 32 12.04 17.28 -1.82
C GLN A 32 11.76 15.87 -1.30
N ILE A 33 10.89 15.13 -1.99
CA ILE A 33 10.67 13.70 -1.75
C ILE A 33 12.03 13.02 -1.94
N ARG A 34 12.77 12.83 -0.84
CA ARG A 34 13.94 11.96 -0.79
C ARG A 34 13.41 10.58 -1.16
N LYS A 35 13.58 10.18 -2.42
CA LYS A 35 13.47 8.78 -2.81
C LYS A 35 14.58 8.08 -2.03
N ASP A 36 14.24 7.53 -0.87
CA ASP A 36 15.09 6.57 -0.17
C ASP A 36 15.23 5.35 -1.08
N ARG A 37 16.19 5.41 -2.02
CA ARG A 37 16.50 4.35 -2.98
C ARG A 37 17.03 3.09 -2.29
N ASN A 38 17.26 3.15 -0.98
CA ASN A 38 17.81 2.08 -0.16
C ASN A 38 16.70 1.21 0.45
N SER A 39 15.42 1.43 0.16
CA SER A 39 14.36 0.54 0.61
C SER A 39 13.30 0.28 -0.46
N CYS A 40 12.77 -0.95 -0.50
CA CYS A 40 11.68 -1.31 -1.39
C CYS A 40 10.69 -2.26 -0.72
N LEU A 41 9.41 -2.15 -1.10
CA LEU A 41 8.38 -3.08 -0.66
C LEU A 41 8.52 -4.39 -1.43
N VAL A 42 8.53 -5.50 -0.71
CA VAL A 42 8.61 -6.85 -1.27
C VAL A 42 7.51 -7.74 -0.67
N PRO A 43 6.86 -8.60 -1.46
CA PRO A 43 5.95 -9.61 -0.92
C PRO A 43 6.74 -10.65 -0.11
N ALA A 44 6.25 -11.02 1.08
CA ALA A 44 6.94 -11.97 1.97
C ALA A 44 7.15 -13.34 1.32
N LEU A 45 6.18 -13.82 0.54
CA LEU A 45 6.31 -15.07 -0.20
C LEU A 45 7.12 -14.94 -1.51
N GLY A 46 7.57 -13.74 -1.88
CA GLY A 46 8.27 -13.48 -3.14
C GLY A 46 7.35 -13.46 -4.37
N ASP A 47 7.93 -13.12 -5.52
CA ASP A 47 7.18 -12.90 -6.77
C ASP A 47 6.63 -14.19 -7.39
N SER A 48 7.22 -15.34 -7.03
CA SER A 48 6.77 -16.67 -7.46
C SER A 48 5.34 -16.99 -7.02
N TRP A 49 4.77 -16.31 -6.03
CA TRP A 49 3.36 -16.53 -5.66
C TRP A 49 2.40 -15.57 -6.36
N GLY A 50 2.93 -14.53 -7.02
CA GLY A 50 2.13 -13.58 -7.77
C GLY A 50 1.46 -14.17 -9.01
N HIS A 51 2.05 -15.20 -9.62
CA HIS A 51 1.51 -15.81 -10.85
C HIS A 51 0.37 -16.81 -10.57
N ILE A 52 0.33 -17.43 -9.38
CA ILE A 52 -0.63 -18.48 -9.02
C ILE A 52 -2.06 -17.93 -8.90
N CYS A 53 -2.24 -16.74 -8.34
CA CYS A 53 -3.58 -16.17 -8.14
C CYS A 53 -4.17 -15.65 -9.46
N SER A 54 -5.44 -15.94 -9.75
CA SER A 54 -6.16 -15.38 -10.90
C SER A 54 -6.52 -13.90 -10.69
N VAL A 55 -6.76 -13.50 -9.44
CA VAL A 55 -7.05 -12.13 -9.03
C VAL A 55 -6.09 -11.70 -7.93
N ARG A 56 -5.44 -10.54 -8.09
CA ARG A 56 -4.51 -9.98 -7.11
C ARG A 56 -4.90 -8.56 -6.79
N VAL A 57 -5.03 -8.27 -5.50
CA VAL A 57 -5.27 -6.92 -4.99
C VAL A 57 -4.17 -6.51 -4.02
N PHE A 58 -3.91 -5.21 -3.95
CA PHE A 58 -3.00 -4.61 -2.99
C PHE A 58 -3.80 -3.69 -2.06
N LEU A 59 -3.65 -3.88 -0.76
CA LEU A 59 -4.38 -3.13 0.26
C LEU A 59 -3.44 -2.13 0.92
N THR A 60 -3.79 -0.85 0.83
CA THR A 60 -3.03 0.24 1.43
C THR A 60 -3.88 0.94 2.47
N ARG A 61 -3.33 1.18 3.66
CA ARG A 61 -3.94 2.07 4.64
C ARG A 61 -3.50 3.49 4.32
N LEU A 62 -4.45 4.37 3.95
CA LEU A 62 -4.14 5.78 3.67
C LEU A 62 -4.24 6.61 4.95
N THR A 63 -5.34 6.45 5.69
CA THR A 63 -5.57 7.13 6.97
C THR A 63 -6.08 6.14 8.01
N THR A 64 -6.49 6.65 9.18
CA THR A 64 -7.13 5.84 10.21
C THR A 64 -8.45 5.22 9.76
N SER A 65 -9.25 5.97 8.99
CA SER A 65 -10.59 5.58 8.52
C SER A 65 -10.64 5.16 7.05
N CYS A 66 -9.72 5.65 6.20
CA CYS A 66 -9.73 5.40 4.77
C CYS A 66 -8.64 4.41 4.35
N ARG A 67 -9.03 3.45 3.52
CA ARG A 67 -8.16 2.44 2.93
C ARG A 67 -8.38 2.39 1.43
N GLN A 68 -7.33 2.02 0.73
CA GLN A 68 -7.32 1.87 -0.71
C GLN A 68 -7.10 0.41 -1.07
N VAL A 69 -7.79 -0.04 -2.11
CA VAL A 69 -7.52 -1.31 -2.78
C VAL A 69 -7.11 -1.01 -4.21
N GLN A 70 -6.03 -1.64 -4.67
CA GLN A 70 -5.60 -1.58 -6.06
C GLN A 70 -5.67 -2.96 -6.68
N LEU A 71 -6.38 -3.10 -7.80
CA LEU A 71 -6.41 -4.32 -8.59
C LEU A 71 -5.12 -4.40 -9.42
N LEU A 72 -4.29 -5.40 -9.11
CA LEU A 72 -3.01 -5.65 -9.77
C LEU A 72 -3.11 -6.70 -10.87
N LYS A 73 -4.01 -7.67 -10.72
CA LYS A 73 -4.19 -8.77 -11.70
C LYS A 73 -5.64 -9.19 -11.74
N HIS A 74 -6.18 -9.35 -12.94
CA HIS A 74 -7.48 -9.96 -13.21
C HIS A 74 -7.53 -10.44 -14.67
N PRO A 75 -8.18 -11.59 -14.99
CA PRO A 75 -8.18 -12.13 -16.35
C PRO A 75 -8.96 -11.30 -17.39
N GLY A 76 -9.93 -10.49 -16.94
CA GLY A 76 -10.81 -9.72 -17.84
C GLY A 76 -11.14 -8.31 -17.36
N ARG A 77 -10.31 -7.72 -16.48
CA ARG A 77 -10.51 -6.34 -16.02
C ARG A 77 -9.17 -5.62 -16.00
N PRO A 78 -9.11 -4.35 -16.43
CA PRO A 78 -7.91 -3.54 -16.29
C PRO A 78 -7.59 -3.28 -14.82
N CYS A 79 -6.35 -2.87 -14.55
CA CYS A 79 -5.96 -2.37 -13.24
C CYS A 79 -6.88 -1.21 -12.83
N GLY A 80 -7.19 -1.13 -11.54
CA GLY A 80 -8.13 -0.13 -11.02
C GLY A 80 -7.91 0.10 -9.54
N VAL A 81 -8.47 1.19 -9.04
CA VAL A 81 -8.37 1.59 -7.63
C VAL A 81 -9.78 1.75 -7.06
N GLY A 82 -9.97 1.28 -5.84
CA GLY A 82 -11.17 1.50 -5.05
C GLY A 82 -10.82 1.96 -3.64
N TYR A 83 -11.79 2.51 -2.94
CA TYR A 83 -11.62 2.98 -1.57
C TYR A 83 -12.67 2.36 -0.67
N TYR A 84 -12.26 2.05 0.56
CA TYR A 84 -13.12 1.42 1.55
C TYR A 84 -12.73 1.86 2.96
N GLN A 85 -13.60 1.56 3.91
CA GLN A 85 -13.36 1.72 5.34
C GLN A 85 -13.61 0.40 6.06
N ILE A 86 -13.06 0.27 7.27
CA ILE A 86 -13.34 -0.85 8.17
C ILE A 86 -14.08 -0.28 9.37
N THR A 87 -15.31 -0.71 9.56
CA THR A 87 -16.14 -0.38 10.72
C THR A 87 -16.28 -1.60 11.62
N THR A 88 -16.97 -1.45 12.75
CA THR A 88 -17.33 -2.59 13.62
C THR A 88 -18.17 -3.65 12.89
N GLY A 89 -18.87 -3.28 11.82
CA GLY A 89 -19.59 -4.21 10.95
C GLY A 89 -18.71 -4.87 9.87
N GLY A 90 -17.44 -4.51 9.74
CA GLY A 90 -16.52 -5.01 8.72
C GLY A 90 -16.21 -4.01 7.61
N ILE A 91 -15.91 -4.51 6.40
CA ILE A 91 -15.52 -3.68 5.24
C ILE A 91 -16.77 -2.99 4.66
N ARG A 92 -16.70 -1.68 4.46
CA ARG A 92 -17.79 -0.85 3.93
C ARG A 92 -17.26 0.18 2.93
N ASP A 93 -18.15 0.70 2.09
CA ASP A 93 -17.85 1.81 1.19
C ASP A 93 -17.58 3.10 1.98
N LEU A 94 -16.83 4.02 1.39
CA LEU A 94 -16.73 5.37 1.93
C LEU A 94 -18.06 6.09 1.75
N ILE A 95 -18.60 6.65 2.83
CA ILE A 95 -19.77 7.52 2.74
C ILE A 95 -19.30 8.82 2.09
N GLN A 96 -19.63 9.04 0.82
CA GLN A 96 -19.53 10.37 0.24
C GLN A 96 -20.54 11.25 0.98
N CYS A 97 -20.05 12.26 1.70
CA CYS A 97 -20.92 13.35 2.13
C CYS A 97 -21.38 14.06 0.84
N SER A 98 -22.59 13.76 0.38
CA SER A 98 -23.19 14.43 -0.77
C SER A 98 -23.20 15.93 -0.45
N LYS A 99 -22.32 16.70 -1.10
CA LYS A 99 -22.48 18.15 -1.11
C LYS A 99 -23.75 18.44 -1.90
N SER A 100 -24.88 18.56 -1.18
CA SER A 100 -26.09 19.16 -1.71
C SER A 100 -25.77 20.63 -1.97
N ASN A 101 -25.41 20.97 -3.20
CA ASN A 101 -25.46 22.37 -3.64
C ASN A 101 -26.94 22.78 -3.63
N LYS A 102 -27.28 23.64 -2.67
CA LYS A 102 -28.55 24.35 -2.61
C LYS A 102 -28.51 25.54 -3.57
#